data_AF-A0A7W1EEG7-F1
#
_entry.id   AF-A0A7W1EEG7-F1
#
_cell.length_a   1.000
_cell.length_b   1.000
_cell.length_c   1.000
_cell.angle_alpha   90.00
_cell.angle_beta   90.00
_cell.angle_gamma   90.00
#
_symmetry.space_group_name_H-M   'P 1'
#
loop_
_entity.id
_entity.type
_entity.pdbx_description
1 polymer ?
#
loop_
_entity_poly.entity_id
_entity_poly.type
_entity_poly.pdbx_seq_one_letter_code
_entity_poly.pdbx_strand_id
1 'polypeptide(L)'
;MRTTCFIFTLAFLTASLFSQVPATIKVKKEKHTILFFQKGIKTDTLTRASLFYLVVDEASKNDLSVFVDNGQLVKTENDSLYMFRYIKGMNYECVFNSTGNTQKNSKSAFEFKALVNGVSAEPSNKIVIKLKMKNKDSSLIENTFYYKE
;
A
#
# COMPACT_ATOMS: atom_id res chain seq x y z
N MET A 1 11.85 55.77 11.62
CA MET A 1 11.92 54.56 10.76
C MET A 1 12.90 53.59 11.38
N ARG A 2 12.50 52.38 11.84
CA ARG A 2 13.35 51.16 12.02
C ARG A 2 12.82 50.06 12.97
N THR A 3 11.57 50.06 13.44
CA THR A 3 11.09 49.02 14.38
C THR A 3 9.99 48.08 13.83
N THR A 4 9.46 48.31 12.63
CA THR A 4 8.36 47.49 12.07
C THR A 4 8.80 46.25 11.31
N CYS A 5 10.06 46.12 10.89
CA CYS A 5 10.54 44.93 10.17
C CYS A 5 10.76 43.69 11.06
N PHE A 6 10.95 43.86 12.37
CA PHE A 6 11.37 42.75 13.25
C PHE A 6 10.23 41.79 13.59
N ILE A 7 8.99 42.29 13.63
CA ILE A 7 7.80 41.51 14.00
C ILE A 7 7.40 40.56 12.86
N PHE A 8 7.63 40.95 11.60
CA PHE A 8 7.27 40.14 10.44
C PHE A 8 8.17 38.91 10.27
N THR A 9 9.47 39.03 10.62
CA THR A 9 10.41 37.90 10.63
C THR A 9 10.13 36.89 11.75
N LEU A 10 9.59 37.32 12.89
CA LEU A 10 9.29 36.43 13.99
C LEU A 10 8.02 35.58 13.73
N ALA A 11 7.01 36.16 13.06
CA ALA A 11 5.80 35.44 12.69
C ALA A 11 6.04 34.34 11.63
N PHE A 12 7.06 34.51 10.77
CA PHE A 12 7.39 33.52 9.74
C PHE A 12 8.11 32.29 10.30
N LEU A 13 8.89 32.44 11.39
CA LEU A 13 9.65 31.34 11.98
C LEU A 13 8.76 30.35 12.76
N THR A 14 7.64 30.80 13.33
CA THR A 14 6.71 29.94 14.08
C THR A 14 5.82 29.09 13.18
N ALA A 15 5.62 29.49 11.91
CA ALA A 15 4.77 28.75 10.97
C ALA A 15 5.45 27.50 10.38
N SER A 16 6.77 27.40 10.42
CA SER A 16 7.52 26.23 9.92
C SER A 16 7.60 25.06 10.90
N LEU A 17 7.04 25.17 12.11
CA LEU A 17 7.07 24.11 13.13
C LEU A 17 5.89 23.14 13.08
N PHE A 18 5.01 23.22 12.08
CA PHE A 18 4.07 22.15 11.78
C PHE A 18 4.80 20.97 11.11
N SER A 19 5.71 20.38 11.88
CA SER A 19 6.32 19.09 11.64
C SER A 19 5.19 18.06 11.52
N GLN A 20 4.94 17.61 10.30
CA GLN A 20 4.03 16.50 10.05
C GLN A 20 4.60 15.28 10.75
N VAL A 21 3.99 14.87 11.87
CA VAL A 21 4.38 13.65 12.57
C VAL A 21 4.34 12.52 11.54
N PRO A 22 5.48 11.86 11.23
CA PRO A 22 5.47 10.72 10.33
C PRO A 22 4.61 9.66 11.01
N ALA A 23 3.39 9.48 10.50
CA ALA A 23 2.42 8.64 11.16
C ALA A 23 2.97 7.21 11.21
N THR A 24 3.41 6.81 12.40
CA THR A 24 3.94 5.48 12.64
C THR A 24 2.76 4.53 12.70
N ILE A 25 2.58 3.72 11.66
CA ILE A 25 1.51 2.72 11.61
C ILE A 25 1.94 1.55 12.51
N LYS A 26 1.35 1.47 13.71
CA LYS A 26 1.53 0.31 14.59
C LYS A 26 0.55 -0.78 14.18
N VAL A 27 1.01 -1.78 13.45
CA VAL A 27 0.22 -2.96 13.08
C VAL A 27 0.41 -4.05 14.13
N LYS A 28 -0.68 -4.49 14.78
CA LYS A 28 -0.67 -5.69 15.63
C LYS A 28 -0.55 -6.91 14.72
N LYS A 29 0.57 -7.63 14.79
CA LYS A 29 0.78 -8.86 14.03
C LYS A 29 -0.10 -9.98 14.61
N GLU A 30 -1.25 -10.21 14.01
CA GLU A 30 -2.04 -11.43 14.25
C GLU A 30 -1.68 -12.46 13.17
N LYS A 31 -1.60 -13.73 13.55
CA LYS A 31 -1.19 -14.81 12.62
C LYS A 31 -2.27 -14.98 11.55
N HIS A 32 -1.85 -15.06 10.29
CA HIS A 32 -2.71 -15.32 9.12
C HIS A 32 -3.69 -14.22 8.69
N THR A 33 -3.48 -12.96 9.08
CA THR A 33 -4.40 -11.89 8.68
C THR A 33 -3.87 -11.08 7.51
N ILE A 34 -4.59 -11.12 6.39
CA ILE A 34 -4.43 -10.14 5.32
C ILE A 34 -5.26 -8.93 5.71
N LEU A 35 -4.58 -7.82 6.01
CA LEU A 35 -5.21 -6.60 6.48
C LEU A 35 -5.08 -5.50 5.43
N PHE A 36 -6.21 -4.81 5.21
CA PHE A 36 -6.30 -3.62 4.39
C PHE A 36 -6.50 -2.42 5.30
N PHE A 37 -5.59 -1.45 5.20
CA PHE A 37 -5.69 -0.22 5.99
C PHE A 37 -5.75 0.98 5.07
N GLN A 38 -6.77 1.82 5.23
CA GLN A 38 -6.76 3.20 4.78
C GLN A 38 -6.37 4.07 5.96
N LYS A 39 -5.27 4.82 5.82
CA LYS A 39 -4.81 5.73 6.88
C LYS A 39 -5.85 6.82 7.13
N GLY A 40 -6.39 6.85 8.35
CA GLY A 40 -7.20 7.96 8.88
C GLY A 40 -8.71 7.90 8.63
N ILE A 41 -9.24 6.96 7.82
CA ILE A 41 -10.68 6.91 7.52
C ILE A 41 -11.13 5.45 7.26
N LYS A 42 -12.26 5.02 7.86
CA LYS A 42 -13.00 3.79 7.49
C LYS A 42 -14.05 4.13 6.42
N THR A 43 -13.63 4.32 5.18
CA THR A 43 -14.54 4.52 4.04
C THR A 43 -14.17 3.57 2.91
N ASP A 44 -15.12 3.28 2.04
CA ASP A 44 -14.93 2.59 0.76
C ASP A 44 -14.28 3.47 -0.32
N THR A 45 -14.03 4.75 -0.01
CA THR A 45 -13.44 5.74 -0.93
C THR A 45 -11.93 5.89 -0.68
N LEU A 46 -11.12 5.61 -1.70
CA LEU A 46 -9.69 5.87 -1.74
C LEU A 46 -9.41 7.22 -2.40
N THR A 47 -8.61 8.07 -1.77
CA THR A 47 -8.12 9.34 -2.32
C THR A 47 -6.64 9.25 -2.67
N ARG A 48 -6.10 10.23 -3.39
CA ARG A 48 -4.64 10.33 -3.61
C ARG A 48 -3.82 10.36 -2.31
N ALA A 49 -4.38 10.88 -1.22
CA ALA A 49 -3.74 10.91 0.09
C ALA A 49 -3.99 9.63 0.92
N SER A 50 -4.92 8.78 0.48
CA SER A 50 -5.23 7.52 1.16
C SER A 50 -4.11 6.52 0.91
N LEU A 51 -3.29 6.33 1.94
CA LEU A 51 -2.31 5.26 1.93
C LEU A 51 -3.06 3.96 2.22
N PHE A 52 -3.23 3.14 1.17
CA PHE A 52 -3.74 1.80 1.29
C PHE A 52 -2.58 0.83 1.45
N TYR A 53 -2.63 0.06 2.53
CA TYR A 53 -1.62 -0.91 2.86
C TYR A 53 -2.16 -2.31 2.88
N LEU A 54 -1.44 -3.20 2.20
CA LEU A 54 -1.60 -4.64 2.34
C LEU A 54 -0.52 -5.16 3.30
N VAL A 55 -0.95 -5.84 4.37
CA VAL A 55 -0.07 -6.61 5.24
C VAL A 55 -0.21 -8.09 4.92
N VAL A 56 0.91 -8.75 4.59
CA VAL A 56 0.97 -10.19 4.30
C VAL A 56 1.95 -10.86 5.25
N ASP A 57 1.47 -11.90 5.93
CA ASP A 57 2.30 -12.75 6.78
C ASP A 57 3.28 -13.57 5.94
N GLU A 58 4.48 -13.82 6.46
CA GLU A 58 5.52 -14.53 5.69
C GLU A 58 5.11 -15.95 5.32
N ALA A 59 4.34 -16.62 6.19
CA ALA A 59 3.85 -17.98 5.96
C ALA A 59 2.91 -18.09 4.75
N SER A 60 2.20 -17.03 4.37
CA SER A 60 1.23 -17.07 3.27
C SER A 60 1.78 -16.54 1.94
N LYS A 61 2.94 -15.87 1.94
CA LYS A 61 3.50 -15.19 0.75
C LYS A 61 3.67 -16.13 -0.45
N ASN A 62 4.26 -17.31 -0.27
CA ASN A 62 4.51 -18.25 -1.37
C ASN A 62 3.22 -18.67 -2.08
N ASP A 63 2.15 -18.82 -1.31
CA ASP A 63 0.88 -19.37 -1.77
C ASP A 63 -0.12 -18.27 -2.14
N LEU A 64 0.25 -16.99 -2.07
CA LEU A 64 -0.67 -15.88 -2.31
C LEU A 64 -0.39 -15.22 -3.67
N SER A 65 -1.46 -15.03 -4.45
CA SER A 65 -1.51 -14.09 -5.57
C SER A 65 -2.50 -12.97 -5.24
N VAL A 66 -2.11 -11.72 -5.50
CA VAL A 66 -2.97 -10.56 -5.31
C VAL A 66 -3.24 -9.90 -6.66
N PHE A 67 -4.48 -9.92 -7.09
CA PHE A 67 -4.91 -9.28 -8.33
C PHE A 67 -5.49 -7.91 -8.00
N VAL A 68 -5.11 -6.92 -8.79
CA VAL A 68 -5.50 -5.54 -8.59
C VAL A 68 -6.00 -5.00 -9.93
N ASP A 69 -7.25 -4.53 -9.93
CA ASP A 69 -7.86 -3.81 -11.03
C ASP A 69 -7.76 -2.30 -10.79
N ASN A 70 -7.44 -1.55 -11.85
CA ASN A 70 -7.20 -0.11 -11.83
C ASN A 70 -6.08 0.34 -10.86
N GLY A 71 -5.04 -0.46 -10.68
CA GLY A 71 -3.90 -0.09 -9.86
C GLY A 71 -2.87 -1.18 -9.62
N GLN A 72 -1.83 -0.81 -8.88
CA GLN A 72 -0.67 -1.66 -8.60
C GLN A 72 -0.29 -1.57 -7.12
N LEU A 73 0.21 -2.67 -6.54
CA LEU A 73 0.90 -2.63 -5.25
C LEU A 73 2.40 -2.41 -5.45
N VAL A 74 2.98 -1.55 -4.61
CA VAL A 74 4.40 -1.20 -4.63
C VAL A 74 5.01 -1.54 -3.28
N LYS A 75 6.16 -2.20 -3.30
CA LYS A 75 6.90 -2.54 -2.08
C LYS A 75 7.34 -1.27 -1.35
N THR A 76 7.19 -1.24 -0.03
CA THR A 76 7.74 -0.17 0.83
C THR A 76 9.08 -0.58 1.44
N GLU A 77 9.69 0.28 2.26
CA GLU A 77 10.88 -0.09 3.04
C GLU A 77 10.62 -1.23 4.04
N ASN A 78 9.35 -1.51 4.37
CA ASN A 78 8.95 -2.61 5.23
C ASN A 78 8.49 -3.82 4.38
N ASP A 79 9.15 -4.97 4.54
CA ASP A 79 8.92 -6.20 3.77
C ASP A 79 7.53 -6.84 3.93
N SER A 80 6.79 -6.45 4.96
CA SER A 80 5.41 -6.88 5.19
C SER A 80 4.39 -5.86 4.71
N LEU A 81 4.81 -4.71 4.16
CA LEU A 81 3.94 -3.58 3.87
C LEU A 81 4.04 -3.15 2.40
N TYR A 82 2.89 -3.12 1.73
CA TYR A 82 2.79 -2.77 0.32
C TYR A 82 1.81 -1.61 0.14
N MET A 83 2.23 -0.59 -0.61
CA MET A 83 1.45 0.61 -0.87
C MET A 83 0.70 0.48 -2.20
N PHE A 84 -0.60 0.75 -2.21
CA PHE A 84 -1.35 0.84 -3.45
C PHE A 84 -1.05 2.14 -4.22
N ARG A 85 -0.96 2.01 -5.54
CA ARG A 85 -0.89 3.09 -6.51
C ARG A 85 -2.04 2.93 -7.49
N TYR A 86 -2.91 3.94 -7.54
CA TYR A 86 -3.98 3.97 -8.54
C TYR A 86 -3.37 4.13 -9.95
N ILE A 87 -3.76 3.25 -10.86
CA ILE A 87 -3.35 3.28 -12.28
C ILE A 87 -4.59 2.93 -13.10
N LYS A 88 -5.32 3.96 -13.51
CA LYS A 88 -6.56 3.81 -14.26
C LYS A 88 -6.35 2.96 -15.52
N GLY A 89 -7.23 1.99 -15.73
CA GLY A 89 -7.27 1.11 -16.89
C GLY A 89 -6.30 -0.06 -16.87
N MET A 90 -5.49 -0.23 -15.82
CA MET A 90 -4.44 -1.26 -15.79
C MET A 90 -4.66 -2.28 -14.69
N ASN A 91 -4.45 -3.55 -15.03
CA ASN A 91 -4.53 -4.66 -14.09
C ASN A 91 -3.14 -5.17 -13.75
N TYR A 92 -2.95 -5.56 -12.50
CA TYR A 92 -1.70 -6.12 -12.02
C TYR A 92 -1.94 -7.39 -11.20
N GLU A 93 -1.03 -8.35 -11.32
CA GLU A 93 -0.89 -9.47 -10.41
C GLU A 93 0.38 -9.29 -9.58
N CYS A 94 0.25 -9.37 -8.27
CA CYS A 94 1.36 -9.33 -7.35
C CYS A 94 1.65 -10.75 -6.84
N VAL A 95 2.90 -11.17 -6.98
CA VAL A 95 3.40 -12.49 -6.57
C VAL A 95 4.62 -12.34 -5.66
N PHE A 96 4.74 -13.28 -4.72
CA PHE A 96 5.90 -13.39 -3.85
C PHE A 96 6.64 -14.67 -4.19
N ASN A 97 7.92 -14.55 -4.55
CA ASN A 97 8.76 -15.69 -4.88
C ASN A 97 9.81 -15.87 -3.79
N SER A 98 9.94 -17.08 -3.26
CA SER A 98 11.03 -17.42 -2.34
C SER A 98 12.38 -17.24 -3.05
N THR A 99 13.25 -16.43 -2.47
CA THR A 99 14.64 -16.34 -2.92
C THR A 99 15.38 -17.49 -2.25
N GLY A 100 15.55 -18.62 -2.94
CA GLY A 100 16.16 -19.84 -2.40
C GLY A 100 17.63 -19.73 -1.93
N ASN A 101 18.18 -18.53 -1.80
CA ASN A 101 19.51 -18.29 -1.28
C ASN A 101 19.48 -17.90 0.19
N THR A 102 19.77 -18.88 1.03
CA THR A 102 20.20 -18.74 2.43
C THR A 102 21.61 -18.12 2.49
N GLN A 103 21.83 -16.95 1.88
CA GLN A 103 23.04 -16.17 2.13
C GLN A 103 22.84 -15.40 3.43
N LYS A 104 23.72 -15.69 4.39
CA LYS A 104 23.73 -15.27 5.80
C LYS A 104 23.57 -13.75 6.09
N ASN A 105 23.42 -12.89 5.08
CA ASN A 105 23.38 -11.43 5.24
C ASN A 105 22.32 -10.67 4.40
N SER A 106 21.37 -11.34 3.72
CA SER A 106 20.35 -10.64 2.91
C SER A 106 18.97 -10.56 3.58
N LYS A 107 18.40 -9.35 3.50
CA LYS A 107 17.34 -8.77 4.36
C LYS A 107 15.90 -9.27 4.16
N SER A 108 15.61 -10.18 3.25
CA SER A 108 14.21 -10.62 3.00
C SER A 108 14.19 -11.97 2.29
N ALA A 109 13.45 -12.95 2.82
CA ALA A 109 13.33 -14.29 2.25
C ALA A 109 12.46 -14.37 0.96
N PHE A 110 11.85 -13.25 0.57
CA PHE A 110 10.89 -13.19 -0.53
C PHE A 110 11.14 -11.99 -1.45
N GLU A 111 11.12 -12.25 -2.75
CA GLU A 111 11.09 -11.24 -3.79
C GLU A 111 9.63 -10.92 -4.16
N PHE A 112 9.25 -9.64 -4.05
CA PHE A 112 7.94 -9.15 -4.49
C PHE A 112 8.02 -8.72 -5.96
N LYS A 113 7.10 -9.21 -6.79
CA LYS A 113 6.93 -8.75 -8.19
C LYS A 113 5.49 -8.36 -8.45
N ALA A 114 5.31 -7.22 -9.11
CA ALA A 114 4.02 -6.79 -9.64
C ALA A 114 4.07 -6.87 -11.17
N LEU A 115 3.33 -7.82 -11.73
CA LEU A 115 3.28 -8.15 -13.16
C LEU A 115 2.04 -7.50 -13.78
N VAL A 116 2.16 -7.00 -15.01
CA VAL A 116 1.00 -6.50 -15.75
C VAL A 116 0.11 -7.68 -16.13
N ASN A 117 -1.17 -7.61 -15.77
CA ASN A 117 -2.17 -8.66 -16.01
C ASN A 117 -3.31 -8.14 -16.90
N GLY A 118 -2.94 -7.42 -17.95
CA GLY A 118 -3.87 -6.87 -18.93
C GLY A 118 -4.42 -5.48 -18.58
N VAL A 119 -5.50 -5.13 -19.26
CA VAL A 119 -6.21 -3.85 -19.13
C VAL A 119 -7.58 -4.08 -18.49
N SER A 120 -8.05 -3.10 -17.73
CA SER A 120 -9.36 -3.14 -17.10
C SER A 120 -10.46 -3.13 -18.17
N ALA A 121 -11.44 -4.02 -18.03
CA ALA A 121 -12.57 -4.10 -18.97
C ALA A 121 -13.48 -2.86 -18.86
N GLU A 122 -13.48 -2.18 -17.71
CA GLU A 122 -14.25 -0.96 -17.47
C GLU A 122 -13.33 0.17 -16.97
N PRO A 123 -13.10 1.23 -17.76
CA PRO A 123 -12.31 2.37 -17.32
C PRO A 123 -13.10 3.24 -16.35
N SER A 124 -13.22 2.78 -15.11
CA SER A 124 -13.90 3.48 -14.02
C SER A 124 -12.93 3.85 -12.90
N ASN A 125 -13.44 4.59 -11.92
CA ASN A 125 -12.75 4.83 -10.67
C ASN A 125 -12.85 3.64 -9.70
N LYS A 126 -13.47 2.53 -10.10
CA LYS A 126 -13.61 1.32 -9.27
C LYS A 126 -12.27 0.58 -9.20
N ILE A 127 -11.82 0.33 -7.99
CA ILE A 127 -10.63 -0.48 -7.70
C ILE A 127 -11.12 -1.80 -7.12
N VAL A 128 -10.66 -2.91 -7.69
CA VAL A 128 -11.00 -4.24 -7.18
C VAL A 128 -9.71 -4.96 -6.81
N ILE A 129 -9.63 -5.42 -5.56
CA ILE A 129 -8.47 -6.15 -5.04
C ILE A 129 -8.93 -7.55 -4.66
N LYS A 130 -8.39 -8.55 -5.36
CA LYS A 130 -8.71 -9.96 -5.16
C LYS A 130 -7.48 -10.70 -4.66
N LEU A 131 -7.69 -11.60 -3.71
CA LEU A 131 -6.63 -12.41 -3.12
C LEU A 131 -6.98 -13.86 -3.34
N LYS A 132 -6.11 -14.57 -4.05
CA LYS A 132 -6.27 -15.98 -4.34
C LYS A 132 -5.13 -16.76 -3.70
N MET A 133 -5.48 -17.77 -2.92
CA MET A 133 -4.52 -18.76 -2.48
C MET A 133 -4.26 -19.74 -3.63
N LYS A 134 -3.01 -19.87 -4.08
CA LYS A 134 -2.59 -20.78 -5.16
C LYS A 134 -2.96 -22.24 -4.87
N ASN A 135 -2.91 -22.63 -3.58
CA ASN A 135 -3.15 -24.01 -3.13
C ASN A 135 -4.62 -24.31 -2.79
N LYS A 136 -5.52 -23.32 -2.82
CA LYS A 136 -6.95 -23.50 -2.53
C LYS A 136 -7.76 -22.86 -3.65
N ASP A 137 -8.42 -23.69 -4.46
CA ASP A 137 -9.29 -23.23 -5.55
C ASP A 137 -10.42 -22.28 -5.11
N SER A 138 -10.76 -22.28 -3.81
CA SER A 138 -11.99 -21.69 -3.30
C SER A 138 -11.84 -20.44 -2.43
N SER A 139 -10.66 -20.10 -1.89
CA SER A 139 -10.54 -18.92 -1.01
C SER A 139 -10.10 -17.69 -1.80
N LEU A 140 -11.09 -17.03 -2.42
CA LEU A 140 -10.98 -15.69 -2.99
C LEU A 140 -11.53 -14.68 -1.97
N ILE A 141 -10.68 -13.79 -1.46
CA ILE A 141 -11.16 -12.57 -0.79
C ILE A 141 -11.22 -11.50 -1.86
N GLU A 142 -12.32 -10.76 -1.95
CA GLU A 142 -12.48 -9.64 -2.88
C GLU A 142 -12.93 -8.41 -2.11
N ASN A 143 -12.24 -7.29 -2.33
CA ASN A 143 -12.65 -6.00 -1.82
C ASN A 143 -12.76 -5.01 -2.98
N THR A 144 -13.83 -4.23 -2.96
CA THR A 144 -14.08 -3.16 -3.93
C THR A 144 -13.97 -1.82 -3.23
N PHE A 145 -13.25 -0.90 -3.87
CA PHE A 145 -13.11 0.49 -3.45
C PHE A 145 -13.43 1.42 -4.62
N TYR A 146 -13.67 2.68 -4.32
CA TYR A 146 -13.84 3.71 -5.35
C TYR A 146 -12.78 4.79 -5.17
N TYR A 147 -12.07 5.10 -6.24
CA TYR A 147 -11.11 6.20 -6.28
C TYR A 147 -11.85 7.53 -6.42
N LYS A 148 -11.45 8.51 -5.62
CA LYS A 148 -11.89 9.90 -5.74
C LYS A 148 -10.64 10.76 -5.91
N GLU A 149 -10.60 11.47 -7.04
CA GLU A 149 -9.56 12.46 -7.35
C GLU A 149 -9.57 13.61 -6.34
#